data_AF-G0EMD8-F1
#
_entry.id   AF-G0EMD8-F1
#
_cell.length_a   1.000
_cell.length_b   1.000
_cell.length_c   1.000
_cell.angle_alpha   90.00
_cell.angle_beta   90.00
_cell.angle_gamma   90.00
#
_symmetry.space_group_name_H-M   'P 1'
#
loop_
_entity.id
_entity.type
_entity.pdbx_description
1 polymer ?
#
loop_
_entity_poly.entity_id
_entity_poly.type
_entity_poly.pdbx_seq_one_letter_code
_entity_poly.pdbx_strand_id
1 'polypeptide(L)'
;MIKKLFLFTLLVSSFLVISCSNKDTTGSTGEQPIGTGIDSKWYNTYSGSISDKTTGEKIPVILKIDSTGVTITMNTIPFPTLPPETIVKDSDTQYHTLTTTDNNFTFVFDDGGVTFSVNPNVGSGYLTKQQ
;
A
#
# COMPACT_ATOMS: atom_id res chain seq x y z
N MET A 1 12.83 62.43 16.47
CA MET A 1 11.80 61.54 17.03
C MET A 1 11.45 60.49 16.00
N ILE A 2 11.29 59.26 16.49
CA ILE A 2 11.05 58.04 15.72
C ILE A 2 9.67 58.10 15.04
N LYS A 3 9.54 57.52 13.84
CA LYS A 3 8.61 56.41 13.59
C LYS A 3 8.83 55.84 12.19
N LYS A 4 9.27 54.58 12.22
CA LYS A 4 9.22 53.61 11.12
C LYS A 4 7.77 53.35 10.72
N LEU A 5 7.68 52.59 9.62
CA LEU A 5 6.73 51.50 9.33
C LEU A 5 5.77 51.86 8.19
N PHE A 6 6.12 51.45 6.96
CA PHE A 6 5.69 50.20 6.31
C PHE A 6 4.17 50.08 6.20
N LEU A 7 3.64 50.14 4.97
CA LEU A 7 2.52 49.32 4.51
C LEU A 7 2.45 49.46 2.98
N PHE A 8 2.91 48.45 2.23
CA PHE A 8 2.07 47.37 1.69
C PHE A 8 0.93 47.93 0.85
N THR A 9 0.96 47.71 -0.46
CA THR A 9 0.04 46.77 -1.13
C THR A 9 0.08 46.94 -2.65
N LEU A 10 0.06 45.79 -3.35
CA LEU A 10 -0.58 45.54 -4.65
C LEU A 10 0.02 46.29 -5.87
N LEU A 11 0.34 45.67 -7.01
CA LEU A 11 -0.15 44.48 -7.70
C LEU A 11 1.04 43.89 -8.48
N VAL A 12 1.34 42.59 -8.36
CA VAL A 12 0.78 41.49 -9.15
C VAL A 12 1.10 41.61 -10.65
N SER A 13 1.66 40.51 -11.17
CA SER A 13 1.77 40.15 -12.60
C SER A 13 3.07 40.50 -13.32
N SER A 14 4.17 39.89 -12.91
CA SER A 14 5.33 39.74 -13.80
C SER A 14 5.92 38.35 -13.68
N PHE A 15 5.59 37.53 -14.68
CA PHE A 15 6.33 36.35 -15.14
C PHE A 15 6.40 35.14 -14.19
N LEU A 16 5.48 34.20 -14.44
CA LEU A 16 5.67 32.79 -14.14
C LEU A 16 6.87 32.29 -14.97
N VAL A 17 8.07 32.27 -14.38
CA VAL A 17 9.22 31.56 -14.94
C VAL A 17 9.22 30.16 -14.33
N ILE A 18 8.81 29.18 -15.14
CA ILE A 18 8.90 27.76 -14.83
C ILE A 18 10.31 27.27 -15.20
N SER A 19 10.91 26.51 -14.29
CA SER A 19 12.05 25.58 -14.43
C SER A 19 13.45 26.19 -14.67
N CYS A 20 14.54 25.74 -14.06
CA CYS A 20 14.81 24.48 -13.35
C CYS A 20 15.59 24.77 -12.05
N SER A 21 14.98 24.54 -10.88
CA SER A 21 15.79 24.21 -9.70
C SER A 21 16.01 22.71 -9.71
N ASN A 22 17.17 22.29 -10.20
CA ASN A 22 17.76 21.03 -9.76
C ASN A 22 18.02 21.17 -8.26
N LYS A 23 17.04 20.78 -7.48
CA LYS A 23 17.17 20.53 -6.06
C LYS A 23 17.10 19.02 -5.87
N ASP A 24 18.03 18.53 -5.04
CA ASP A 24 18.06 17.20 -4.42
C ASP A 24 18.51 16.05 -5.34
N THR A 25 19.44 15.15 -4.98
CA THR A 25 20.28 14.95 -3.79
C THR A 25 21.41 14.01 -4.23
N THR A 26 22.66 14.30 -3.88
CA THR A 26 23.74 13.31 -3.97
C THR A 26 23.63 12.31 -2.83
N GLY A 27 23.53 11.02 -3.17
CA GLY A 27 24.05 9.92 -2.33
C GLY A 27 23.01 9.04 -1.64
N SER A 28 22.68 7.92 -2.25
CA SER A 28 23.07 6.59 -1.76
C SER A 28 22.66 5.57 -2.83
N THR A 29 23.43 4.50 -2.99
CA THR A 29 23.05 3.30 -3.74
C THR A 29 21.57 2.97 -3.54
N GLY A 30 20.85 2.67 -4.63
CA GLY A 30 19.41 2.42 -4.64
C GLY A 30 18.97 1.32 -3.68
N GLU A 31 18.75 1.69 -2.42
CA GLU A 31 18.06 0.87 -1.44
C GLU A 31 16.61 0.77 -1.91
N GLN A 32 16.19 -0.44 -2.29
CA GLN A 32 14.77 -0.68 -2.46
C GLN A 32 14.09 -0.34 -1.12
N PRO A 33 12.94 0.36 -1.14
CA PRO A 33 12.21 0.65 0.08
C PRO A 33 11.99 -0.66 0.83
N ILE A 34 12.38 -0.73 2.11
CA ILE A 34 12.10 -1.89 2.96
C ILE A 34 10.68 -1.72 3.51
N GLY A 35 9.85 -2.75 3.35
CA GLY A 35 8.51 -2.76 3.90
C GLY A 35 8.51 -2.69 5.43
N THR A 36 7.45 -2.17 6.02
CA THR A 36 7.29 -2.07 7.48
C THR A 36 6.26 -3.05 8.03
N GLY A 37 5.63 -3.85 7.16
CA GLY A 37 4.51 -4.71 7.53
C GLY A 37 3.17 -3.98 7.56
N ILE A 38 2.13 -4.74 7.91
CA ILE A 38 0.77 -4.24 8.10
C ILE A 38 0.61 -3.78 9.55
N ASP A 39 -0.07 -2.64 9.75
CA ASP A 39 -0.29 -2.11 11.11
C ASP A 39 -1.10 -3.07 11.98
N SER A 40 -0.77 -3.14 13.27
CA SER A 40 -1.35 -4.11 14.21
C SER A 40 -2.87 -4.00 14.40
N LYS A 41 -3.48 -2.85 14.08
CA LYS A 41 -4.95 -2.68 14.07
C LYS A 41 -5.66 -3.59 13.06
N TRP A 42 -4.94 -4.06 12.04
CA TRP A 42 -5.42 -4.97 11.01
C TRP A 42 -5.06 -6.44 11.29
N TYR A 43 -4.47 -6.76 12.45
CA TYR A 43 -4.19 -8.15 12.81
C TYR A 43 -5.50 -8.91 13.02
N ASN A 44 -5.74 -9.88 12.14
CA ASN A 44 -6.86 -10.79 12.20
C ASN A 44 -6.70 -11.93 11.18
N THR A 45 -7.63 -12.88 11.23
CA THR A 45 -7.94 -13.76 10.10
C THR A 45 -9.09 -13.15 9.31
N TYR A 46 -8.96 -13.15 7.99
CA TYR A 46 -9.99 -12.73 7.04
C TYR A 46 -10.29 -13.92 6.13
N SER A 47 -11.55 -14.13 5.77
CA SER A 47 -11.94 -15.21 4.86
C SER A 47 -12.98 -14.74 3.85
N GLY A 48 -12.96 -15.35 2.67
CA GLY A 48 -13.86 -15.00 1.58
C GLY A 48 -13.45 -15.69 0.30
N SER A 49 -13.77 -15.08 -0.83
CA SER A 49 -13.33 -15.59 -2.13
C SER A 49 -12.89 -14.45 -3.03
N ILE A 50 -11.82 -14.69 -3.79
CA ILE A 50 -11.46 -13.84 -4.93
C ILE A 50 -12.09 -14.41 -6.19
N SER A 51 -12.39 -13.54 -7.15
CA SER A 51 -12.81 -13.95 -8.49
C SER A 51 -11.59 -14.02 -9.39
N ASP A 52 -11.35 -15.17 -10.00
CA ASP A 52 -10.38 -15.28 -11.08
C ASP A 52 -10.81 -14.37 -12.24
N LYS A 53 -9.93 -13.50 -12.72
CA LYS A 53 -10.27 -12.54 -13.79
C LYS A 53 -10.46 -13.20 -15.15
N THR A 54 -9.86 -14.37 -15.37
CA THR A 54 -9.88 -15.11 -16.64
C THR A 54 -11.05 -16.07 -16.70
N THR A 55 -11.27 -16.85 -15.64
CA THR A 55 -12.30 -17.90 -15.61
C THR A 55 -13.58 -17.46 -14.91
N GLY A 56 -13.54 -16.39 -14.10
CA GLY A 56 -14.64 -15.98 -13.23
C GLY A 56 -14.84 -16.90 -12.00
N GLU A 57 -14.03 -17.95 -11.87
CA GLU A 57 -14.11 -18.90 -10.77
C GLU A 57 -13.90 -18.21 -9.41
N LYS A 58 -14.64 -18.67 -8.39
CA LYS A 58 -14.49 -18.19 -7.03
C LYS A 58 -13.47 -19.06 -6.29
N ILE A 59 -12.33 -18.47 -6.00
CA ILE A 59 -11.24 -19.10 -5.26
C ILE A 59 -11.41 -18.73 -3.77
N PRO A 60 -11.77 -19.66 -2.88
CA PRO A 60 -11.74 -19.42 -1.44
C PRO A 60 -10.35 -19.03 -0.96
N VAL A 61 -10.27 -17.95 -0.18
CA VAL A 61 -9.04 -17.42 0.40
C VAL A 61 -9.21 -17.25 1.91
N ILE A 62 -8.20 -17.66 2.66
CA ILE A 62 -8.00 -17.29 4.06
C ILE A 62 -6.73 -16.47 4.14
N LEU A 63 -6.82 -15.28 4.73
CA LEU A 63 -5.72 -14.36 4.95
C LEU A 63 -5.53 -14.20 6.45
N LYS A 64 -4.38 -14.61 6.99
CA LYS A 64 -4.02 -14.37 8.39
C LYS A 64 -2.95 -13.30 8.45
N ILE A 65 -3.17 -12.30 9.29
CA ILE A 65 -2.26 -11.17 9.50
C ILE A 65 -1.92 -11.12 10.98
N ASP A 66 -0.64 -11.20 11.29
CA ASP A 66 -0.12 -11.05 12.65
C ASP A 66 1.29 -10.44 12.63
N SER A 67 1.95 -10.39 13.79
CA SER A 67 3.30 -9.81 13.93
C SER A 67 4.38 -10.52 13.13
N THR A 68 4.12 -11.73 12.63
CA THR A 68 5.07 -12.49 11.79
C THR A 68 4.91 -12.20 10.30
N GLY A 69 3.87 -11.46 9.92
CA GLY A 69 3.59 -11.09 8.54
C GLY A 69 2.21 -11.56 8.07
N VAL A 70 2.13 -11.95 6.80
CA VAL A 70 0.87 -12.32 6.14
C VAL A 70 0.94 -13.75 5.62
N THR A 71 0.06 -14.62 6.11
CA THR A 71 -0.14 -15.98 5.60
C THR A 71 -1.37 -16.02 4.71
N ILE A 72 -1.22 -16.58 3.51
CA ILE A 72 -2.30 -16.70 2.53
C ILE A 72 -2.56 -18.18 2.26
N THR A 73 -3.81 -18.60 2.32
CA THR A 73 -4.24 -19.94 1.90
C THR A 73 -5.29 -19.78 0.82
N MET A 74 -5.04 -20.28 -0.40
CA MET A 74 -6.01 -20.27 -1.50
C MET A 74 -6.38 -21.70 -1.87
N ASN A 75 -7.66 -22.03 -2.03
CA ASN A 75 -8.10 -23.40 -2.36
C ASN A 75 -7.49 -24.46 -1.42
N THR A 76 -7.39 -24.17 -0.13
CA THR A 76 -6.75 -25.03 0.90
C THR A 76 -5.23 -25.21 0.77
N ILE A 77 -4.60 -24.56 -0.21
CA ILE A 77 -3.15 -24.59 -0.43
C ILE A 77 -2.51 -23.39 0.28
N PRO A 78 -1.65 -23.62 1.30
CA PRO A 78 -0.94 -22.54 1.98
C PRO A 78 0.22 -22.02 1.11
N PHE A 79 0.36 -20.70 1.06
CA PHE A 79 1.51 -20.02 0.50
C PHE A 79 2.56 -19.78 1.61
N PRO A 80 3.84 -19.60 1.24
CA PRO A 80 4.84 -19.11 2.19
C PRO A 80 4.37 -17.81 2.84
N THR A 81 4.60 -17.67 4.15
CA THR A 81 4.29 -16.42 4.86
C THR A 81 5.13 -15.29 4.28
N LEU A 82 4.46 -14.20 3.91
CA LEU A 82 5.08 -12.96 3.47
C LEU A 82 5.59 -12.22 4.71
N PRO A 83 6.90 -12.05 4.87
CA PRO A 83 7.43 -11.41 6.06
C PRO A 83 7.23 -9.87 5.99
N PRO A 84 7.15 -9.16 7.13
CA PRO A 84 6.79 -7.74 7.18
C PRO A 84 7.64 -6.83 6.28
N GLU A 85 8.94 -7.13 6.15
CA GLU A 85 9.89 -6.39 5.31
C GLU A 85 9.56 -6.41 3.82
N THR A 86 8.70 -7.33 3.37
CA THR A 86 8.21 -7.41 2.00
C THR A 86 6.92 -6.63 1.78
N ILE A 87 6.34 -6.01 2.82
CA ILE A 87 5.03 -5.34 2.72
C ILE A 87 5.19 -3.85 2.96
N VAL A 88 4.87 -3.06 1.95
CA VAL A 88 4.95 -1.59 1.94
C VAL A 88 3.60 -0.99 2.21
N LYS A 89 3.59 0.05 3.05
CA LYS A 89 2.43 0.85 3.37
C LYS A 89 2.31 2.01 2.37
N ASP A 90 1.23 2.01 1.59
CA ASP A 90 0.89 3.12 0.68
C ASP A 90 0.08 4.20 1.39
N SER A 91 -0.82 3.77 2.29
CA SER A 91 -1.65 4.65 3.10
C SER A 91 -2.08 3.95 4.40
N ASP A 92 -2.89 4.61 5.22
CA ASP A 92 -3.37 4.04 6.50
C ASP A 92 -4.20 2.75 6.35
N THR A 93 -4.80 2.55 5.18
CA THR A 93 -5.65 1.40 4.85
C THR A 93 -5.11 0.57 3.69
N GLN A 94 -4.05 0.99 3.00
CA GLN A 94 -3.57 0.35 1.79
C GLN A 94 -2.11 -0.07 1.89
N TYR A 95 -1.85 -1.32 1.50
CA TYR A 95 -0.54 -1.94 1.50
C TYR A 95 -0.35 -2.79 0.24
N HIS A 96 0.90 -2.96 -0.17
CA HIS A 96 1.27 -3.88 -1.24
C HIS A 96 2.54 -4.65 -0.90
N THR A 97 2.76 -5.76 -1.57
CA THR A 97 4.02 -6.51 -1.46
C THR A 97 5.07 -6.00 -2.44
N LEU A 98 6.30 -5.83 -1.96
CA LEU A 98 7.51 -5.81 -2.76
C LEU A 98 7.77 -7.23 -3.23
N THR A 99 7.53 -7.56 -4.49
CA THR A 99 7.98 -8.85 -5.02
C THR A 99 8.82 -8.68 -6.27
N THR A 100 9.77 -9.61 -6.41
CA THR A 100 10.58 -9.84 -7.61
C THR A 100 10.03 -10.99 -8.46
N THR A 101 8.84 -11.50 -8.11
CA THR A 101 8.17 -12.63 -8.76
C THR A 101 6.81 -12.20 -9.35
N ASP A 102 6.22 -13.04 -10.19
CA ASP A 102 5.07 -12.67 -11.04
C ASP A 102 3.79 -12.26 -10.29
N ASN A 103 3.70 -12.50 -8.98
CA ASN A 103 2.51 -12.19 -8.18
C ASN A 103 2.78 -11.06 -7.18
N ASN A 104 2.06 -9.95 -7.32
CA ASN A 104 2.02 -8.84 -6.38
C ASN A 104 0.68 -8.84 -5.64
N PHE A 105 0.72 -8.79 -4.31
CA PHE A 105 -0.46 -8.72 -3.47
C PHE A 105 -0.76 -7.29 -3.08
N THR A 106 -2.04 -6.93 -3.09
CA THR A 106 -2.54 -5.64 -2.60
C THR A 106 -3.62 -5.88 -1.56
N PHE A 107 -3.54 -5.14 -0.46
CA PHE A 107 -4.46 -5.20 0.67
C PHE A 107 -5.06 -3.80 0.87
N VAL A 108 -6.39 -3.70 0.81
CA VAL A 108 -7.12 -2.46 1.12
C VAL A 108 -8.13 -2.75 2.22
N PHE A 109 -7.87 -2.20 3.41
CA PHE A 109 -8.64 -2.47 4.62
C PHE A 109 -9.76 -1.48 4.85
N ASP A 110 -10.81 -1.97 5.51
CA ASP A 110 -11.84 -1.19 6.17
C ASP A 110 -12.26 -1.88 7.48
N ASP A 111 -13.26 -1.33 8.18
CA ASP A 111 -13.69 -1.84 9.47
C ASP A 111 -14.24 -3.28 9.42
N GLY A 112 -14.76 -3.71 8.28
CA GLY A 112 -15.39 -5.02 8.09
C GLY A 112 -14.45 -6.08 7.54
N GLY A 113 -13.35 -5.70 6.87
CA GLY A 113 -12.58 -6.65 6.11
C GLY A 113 -11.41 -6.06 5.32
N VAL A 114 -11.08 -6.77 4.25
CA VAL A 114 -9.99 -6.42 3.34
C VAL A 114 -10.36 -6.79 1.92
N THR A 115 -10.23 -5.83 1.00
CA THR A 115 -10.17 -6.14 -0.43
C THR A 115 -8.77 -6.66 -0.73
N PHE A 116 -8.69 -7.94 -1.08
CA PHE A 116 -7.46 -8.64 -1.43
C PHE A 116 -7.37 -8.79 -2.95
N SER A 117 -6.23 -8.40 -3.52
CA SER A 117 -5.97 -8.51 -4.96
C SER A 117 -4.65 -9.19 -5.23
N VAL A 118 -4.61 -9.98 -6.30
CA VAL A 118 -3.44 -10.72 -6.78
C VAL A 118 -3.17 -10.25 -8.21
N ASN A 119 -2.14 -9.41 -8.36
CA ASN A 119 -1.72 -8.80 -9.61
C ASN A 119 -0.57 -9.58 -10.26
N PRO A 120 -0.45 -9.56 -11.60
CA PRO A 120 -1.28 -8.77 -12.51
C PRO A 120 -2.63 -9.43 -12.87
N ASN A 121 -2.76 -10.77 -12.82
CA ASN A 121 -3.81 -11.45 -13.60
C ASN A 121 -4.63 -12.52 -12.86
N VAL A 122 -4.47 -12.72 -11.55
CA VAL A 122 -5.20 -13.80 -10.89
C VAL A 122 -6.60 -13.32 -10.51
N GLY A 123 -6.76 -12.32 -9.64
CA GLY A 123 -8.10 -12.00 -9.16
C GLY A 123 -8.16 -10.95 -8.07
N SER A 124 -9.38 -10.56 -7.71
CA SER A 124 -9.65 -9.77 -6.52
C SER A 124 -10.96 -10.16 -5.85
N GLY A 125 -11.08 -9.86 -4.57
CA GLY A 125 -12.28 -10.12 -3.81
C GLY A 125 -12.21 -9.54 -2.41
N TYR A 126 -13.37 -9.45 -1.76
CA TYR A 126 -13.48 -8.96 -0.41
C TYR A 126 -13.45 -10.13 0.57
N LEU A 127 -12.55 -10.06 1.55
CA LEU A 127 -12.42 -11.03 2.63
C LEU A 127 -12.94 -10.39 3.92
N THR A 128 -13.88 -11.06 4.57
CA THR A 128 -14.52 -10.56 5.79
C THR A 128 -13.67 -10.92 7.00
N LYS A 129 -13.49 -9.96 7.91
CA LYS A 129 -12.81 -10.16 9.19
C LYS A 129 -13.53 -11.26 10.00
N GLN A 130 -12.79 -12.25 10.46
CA GLN A 130 -13.32 -13.30 11.34
C GLN A 130 -13.28 -12.78 12.79
N GLN A 131 -14.29 -13.12 13.58
CA GLN A 131 -14.37 -12.75 15.00
C GLN A 131 -13.67 -13.78 15.87
#